data_AF-A0A2B6HMY0-F1
#
_entry.id   AF-A0A2B6HMY0-F1
#
_cell.length_a   1.000
_cell.length_b   1.000
_cell.length_c   1.000
_cell.angle_alpha   90.00
_cell.angle_beta   90.00
_cell.angle_gamma   90.00
#
_symmetry.space_group_name_H-M   'P 1'
#
loop_
_entity.id
_entity.type
_entity.pdbx_description
1 polymer ?
#
loop_
_entity_poly.entity_id
_entity_poly.type
_entity_poly.pdbx_seq_one_letter_code
_entity_poly.pdbx_strand_id
1 'polypeptide(L)' 'MKRFLNTLLQFVVLSMALHLLFDIVGWLVFNAPIQNKEIIISLLTTSWLMYMYRDKFFKAFTSN' A
#
# COMPACT_ATOMS: atom_id res chain seq x y z
N MET A 1 -10.42 -17.52 7.99
CA MET A 1 -9.39 -17.05 8.95
C MET A 1 -7.98 -17.13 8.40
N LYS A 2 -7.42 -18.32 8.06
CA LYS A 2 -6.03 -18.47 7.58
C LYS A 2 -5.67 -17.57 6.38
N ARG A 3 -6.50 -17.55 5.33
CA ARG A 3 -6.25 -16.71 4.13
C ARG A 3 -6.27 -15.21 4.45
N PHE A 4 -7.17 -14.77 5.32
CA PHE A 4 -7.27 -13.38 5.74
C PHE A 4 -6.04 -12.93 6.53
N LEU A 5 -5.63 -13.72 7.52
CA LEU A 5 -4.40 -13.45 8.29
C LEU A 5 -3.16 -13.41 7.41
N ASN A 6 -3.06 -14.28 6.41
CA ASN A 6 -1.93 -14.27 5.49
C ASN A 6 -1.89 -13.00 4.62
N THR A 7 -3.04 -12.55 4.12
CA THR A 7 -3.14 -11.28 3.37
C THR A 7 -2.82 -10.07 4.24
N LEU A 8 -3.24 -10.09 5.51
CA LEU A 8 -2.94 -9.03 6.47
C LEU A 8 -1.44 -8.98 6.80
N LEU A 9 -0.80 -10.15 6.99
CA LEU A 9 0.64 -10.25 7.17
C LEU A 9 1.40 -9.74 5.93
N GLN A 10 0.98 -10.16 4.74
CA GLN A 10 1.54 -9.66 3.48
C GLN A 10 1.41 -8.13 3.35
N PHE A 11 0.29 -7.56 3.79
CA PHE A 11 0.09 -6.11 3.79
C PHE A 11 1.05 -5.39 4.75
N VAL A 12 1.23 -5.91 5.97
CA VAL A 12 2.19 -5.35 6.94
C VAL A 12 3.62 -5.42 6.41
N VAL A 13 4.01 -6.57 5.86
CA VAL A 13 5.35 -6.77 5.26
C VAL A 13 5.57 -5.82 4.09
N LEU A 14 4.58 -5.67 3.20
CA LEU A 14 4.66 -4.76 2.06
C LEU A 14 4.78 -3.30 2.50
N SER A 15 4.00 -2.88 3.51
CA SER A 15 4.06 -1.52 4.06
C SER A 15 5.44 -1.19 4.64
N MET A 16 6.03 -2.15 5.38
CA MET A 16 7.35 -1.98 5.95
C MET A 16 8.44 -1.94 4.89
N ALA A 17 8.37 -2.81 3.87
CA ALA A 17 9.28 -2.78 2.74
C ALA A 17 9.21 -1.45 1.97
N LEU A 18 8.01 -0.90 1.79
CA LEU A 18 7.82 0.36 1.07
C LEU A 18 8.41 1.54 1.85
N HIS A 19 8.22 1.62 3.17
CA HIS A 19 8.87 2.65 3.98
C HIS A 19 10.40 2.60 3.88
N LEU A 20 10.99 1.40 4.00
CA LEU A 20 12.43 1.21 3.87
C LEU A 20 12.95 1.60 2.48
N LEU A 21 12.23 1.24 1.42
CA LEU A 21 12.59 1.64 0.05
C LEU A 21 12.57 3.16 -0.12
N PHE A 22 11.54 3.85 0.39
CA PHE A 22 11.46 5.31 0.34
C PHE A 22 12.59 5.96 1.14
N ASP A 23 12.98 5.40 2.27
CA ASP A 23 14.12 5.90 3.04
C ASP A 23 15.43 5.70 2.28
N ILE A 24 15.70 4.50 1.76
CA ILE A 24 16.91 4.23 0.97
C ILE A 24 16.99 5.15 -0.25
N VAL A 25 15.90 5.30 -1.00
CA VAL A 25 15.86 6.19 -2.17
C VAL A 25 16.01 7.66 -1.77
N GLY A 26 15.40 8.07 -0.66
CA GLY A 26 15.58 9.40 -0.08
C GLY A 26 17.04 9.74 0.15
N TRP A 27 17.72 8.86 0.89
CA TRP A 27 19.14 8.99 1.16
C TRP A 27 20.01 8.90 -0.10
N LEU A 28 19.69 8.01 -1.04
CA LEU A 28 20.52 7.75 -2.21
C LEU A 28 20.38 8.81 -3.31
N VAL A 29 19.18 9.35 -3.52
CA VAL A 29 18.89 10.29 -4.63
C VAL A 29 18.92 11.74 -4.16
N PHE A 30 18.42 12.01 -2.95
CA PHE A 30 18.24 13.38 -2.46
C PHE A 30 19.21 13.72 -1.31
N ASN A 31 20.01 12.75 -0.85
CA ASN A 31 20.86 12.87 0.35
C ASN A 31 20.07 13.37 1.58
N ALA A 32 18.76 13.10 1.61
CA ALA A 32 17.83 13.62 2.60
C ALA A 32 16.60 12.70 2.72
N PRO A 33 16.00 12.58 3.92
CA PRO A 33 14.78 11.82 4.09
C PRO A 33 13.61 12.47 3.34
N ILE A 34 12.78 11.65 2.70
CA ILE A 34 11.57 12.11 1.98
C ILE A 34 10.50 12.50 3.01
N GLN A 35 10.30 13.80 3.21
CA GLN A 35 9.39 14.33 4.23
C GLN A 35 7.93 13.91 4.03
N ASN A 36 7.46 13.85 2.78
CA ASN A 36 6.07 13.53 2.45
C ASN A 36 5.85 12.05 2.09
N LYS A 37 6.76 11.15 2.52
CA LYS A 37 6.69 9.72 2.17
C LYS A 37 5.41 9.06 2.63
N GLU A 38 4.86 9.44 3.78
CA GLU A 38 3.63 8.87 4.33
C GLU A 38 2.43 9.11 3.40
N ILE A 39 2.32 10.30 2.82
CA ILE A 39 1.25 10.65 1.88
C ILE A 39 1.35 9.79 0.62
N ILE A 40 2.57 9.64 0.08
CA ILE A 40 2.82 8.83 -1.13
C ILE A 40 2.52 7.35 -0.86
N ILE A 41 2.98 6.83 0.28
CA ILE A 41 2.76 5.45 0.71
C ILE A 41 1.26 5.19 0.93
N SER A 42 0.55 6.13 1.56
CA SER A 42 -0.90 6.07 1.78
C SER A 42 -1.66 6.06 0.45
N LEU A 43 -1.25 6.88 -0.52
CA LEU A 43 -1.87 6.92 -1.84
C LEU A 43 -1.68 5.59 -2.60
N LEU A 44 -0.48 5.03 -2.55
CA LEU A 44 -0.14 3.74 -3.16
C LEU A 44 -0.93 2.59 -2.51
N THR A 45 -0.98 2.54 -1.18
CA THR A 45 -1.72 1.49 -0.46
C THR A 45 -3.23 1.60 -0.66
N THR A 46 -3.78 2.82 -0.68
CA THR A 46 -5.20 3.06 -0.98
C THR A 46 -5.55 2.63 -2.42
N SER A 47 -4.71 3.00 -3.39
CA SER A 47 -4.87 2.59 -4.79
C SER A 47 -4.79 1.07 -4.95
N TRP A 48 -3.87 0.42 -4.25
CA TRP A 48 -3.75 -1.03 -4.23
C TRP A 48 -4.98 -1.73 -3.64
N LEU A 49 -5.50 -1.24 -2.51
CA LEU A 49 -6.72 -1.76 -1.91
C LEU A 49 -7.91 -1.60 -2.87
N MET A 50 -8.04 -0.43 -3.49
CA MET A 50 -9.09 -0.17 -4.47
C MET A 50 -8.98 -1.10 -5.68
N TYR A 51 -7.77 -1.42 -6.14
CA TYR A 51 -7.53 -2.40 -7.20
C TYR A 51 -7.88 -3.83 -6.76
N MET A 52 -7.45 -4.26 -5.58
CA MET A 52 -7.71 -5.62 -5.08
C MET A 52 -9.21 -5.86 -4.82
N TYR A 53 -9.92 -4.86 -4.33
CA TYR A 53 -11.36 -4.93 -4.07
C TYR A 53 -12.22 -4.44 -5.23
N ARG A 54 -11.61 -4.04 -6.36
CA ARG A 54 -12.28 -3.45 -7.52
C ARG A 54 -13.53 -4.22 -7.92
N ASP A 55 -13.40 -5.52 -8.16
CA ASP A 55 -14.51 -6.35 -8.64
C ASP A 55 -15.64 -6.51 -7.62
N LYS A 56 -15.30 -6.56 -6.32
CA LYS A 56 -16.30 -6.58 -5.24
C LYS A 56 -16.98 -5.23 -5.06
N PHE A 57 -16.21 -4.15 -5.20
CA PHE A 57 -16.71 -2.79 -5.13
C PHE A 57 -17.69 -2.55 -6.28
N PHE A 58 -17.31 -2.81 -7.53
CA PHE A 58 -18.21 -2.70 -8.68
C PHE A 58 -19.45 -3.57 -8.52
N LYS A 59 -19.33 -4.84 -8.11
CA LYS A 59 -20.50 -5.68 -7.84
C LYS A 59 -21.46 -5.10 -6.78
N ALA A 60 -20.94 -4.46 -5.74
CA ALA A 60 -21.78 -3.85 -4.70
C ALA A 60 -22.55 -2.61 -5.19
N PHE A 61 -22.03 -1.91 -6.21
CA PHE A 61 -22.69 -0.73 -6.80
C PHE A 61 -23.48 -1.02 -8.08
N THR A 62 -23.34 -2.21 -8.67
CA THR A 62 -24.05 -2.62 -9.88
C THR A 62 -25.04 -3.78 -9.66
N SER A 63 -25.17 -4.33 -8.44
CA SER A 63 -26.22 -5.30 -8.16
C SER A 63 -27.55 -4.58 -7.98
N ASN A 64 -28.35 -4.58 -9.05
CA ASN A 64 -29.76 -4.16 -9.06
C ASN A 64 -30.63 -5.21 -8.37
#